data_AF-A0A1H5HI15-F1
#
_entry.id   AF-A0A1H5HI15-F1
#
_cell.length_a   1.000
_cell.length_b   1.000
_cell.length_c   1.000
_cell.angle_alpha   90.00
_cell.angle_beta   90.00
_cell.angle_gamma   90.00
#
_symmetry.space_group_name_H-M   'P 1'
#
loop_
_entity.id
_entity.type
_entity.pdbx_description
1 polymer ?
#
loop_
_entity_poly.entity_id
_entity_poly.type
_entity_poly.pdbx_seq_one_letter_code
_entity_poly.pdbx_strand_id
1 'polypeptide(L)'
;MTEKRDQPSFPGQLAKETSAREIQGDAVFSQFGRWTLRHRLDRWWGDGPRALICMMNPSRAGTSNDDPTIHRLLRLTDRPHLSGFTVVNFEPYVAADPADLRKWRDAITRKQPSGYASICSANLALIRGLAETAAIRIIAWGKLAPPVPHRTKILQAMSIDATHDLCAFGVTQDGSPKHPMARGRHRIPDAAEPVLWMPAIPPRLRNDVPAQPSLAVNASRSH
;
A
#
# COMPACT_ATOMS: atom_id res chain seq x y z
N MET A 1 -65.45 -14.61 -15.65
CA MET A 1 -64.19 -15.08 -16.26
C MET A 1 -63.26 -13.89 -16.35
N THR A 2 -62.01 -14.12 -15.99
CA THR A 2 -61.01 -13.20 -15.42
C THR A 2 -60.42 -12.20 -16.41
N GLU A 3 -60.39 -10.92 -16.02
CA GLU A 3 -59.58 -9.86 -16.62
C GLU A 3 -58.08 -10.13 -16.36
N LYS A 4 -57.29 -10.20 -17.44
CA LYS A 4 -55.82 -10.23 -17.35
C LYS A 4 -55.32 -8.79 -17.23
N ARG A 5 -54.71 -8.47 -16.08
CA ARG A 5 -53.94 -7.24 -15.89
C ARG A 5 -52.57 -7.39 -16.57
N ASP A 6 -52.25 -6.50 -17.49
CA ASP A 6 -50.91 -6.33 -18.02
C ASP A 6 -49.98 -5.83 -16.90
N GLN A 7 -48.91 -6.58 -16.65
CA GLN A 7 -47.82 -6.15 -15.78
C GLN A 7 -46.82 -5.32 -16.60
N PRO A 8 -46.32 -4.20 -16.08
CA PRO A 8 -45.24 -3.48 -16.75
C PRO A 8 -43.95 -4.29 -16.69
N SER A 9 -43.37 -4.56 -17.86
CA SER A 9 -42.04 -5.12 -18.01
C SER A 9 -41.00 -4.12 -17.52
N PHE A 10 -40.21 -4.49 -16.51
CA PHE A 10 -39.06 -3.71 -16.08
C PHE A 10 -37.97 -3.75 -17.18
N PRO A 11 -37.37 -2.60 -17.55
CA PRO A 11 -36.30 -2.59 -18.55
C PRO A 11 -35.10 -3.39 -18.06
N GLY A 12 -34.59 -4.23 -18.96
CA GLY A 12 -33.46 -5.11 -18.76
C GLY A 12 -32.26 -4.37 -18.16
N GLN A 13 -31.69 -5.00 -17.15
CA GLN A 13 -30.45 -4.62 -16.50
C GLN A 13 -29.36 -4.45 -17.57
N LEU A 14 -28.98 -3.19 -17.85
CA LEU A 14 -27.83 -2.86 -18.68
C LEU A 14 -26.62 -3.60 -18.10
N ALA A 15 -26.15 -4.63 -18.80
CA ALA A 15 -24.88 -5.26 -18.52
C ALA A 15 -23.81 -4.18 -18.61
N LYS A 16 -23.11 -3.90 -17.49
CA LYS A 16 -21.89 -3.10 -17.52
C LYS A 16 -20.86 -3.87 -18.32
N GLU A 17 -20.75 -3.58 -19.61
CA GLU A 17 -19.56 -3.90 -20.39
C GLU A 17 -18.37 -3.21 -19.71
N THR A 18 -17.64 -4.00 -18.91
CA THR A 18 -16.40 -3.54 -18.30
C THR A 18 -15.31 -3.99 -19.25
N SER A 19 -14.97 -3.15 -20.24
CA SER A 19 -13.74 -3.37 -20.99
C SER A 19 -12.61 -3.44 -19.96
N ALA A 20 -11.85 -4.53 -19.94
CA ALA A 20 -10.70 -4.65 -19.05
C ALA A 20 -9.79 -3.45 -19.30
N ARG A 21 -9.54 -2.65 -18.25
CA ARG A 21 -8.72 -1.44 -18.35
C ARG A 21 -7.29 -1.87 -18.66
N GLU A 22 -6.63 -1.21 -19.59
CA GLU A 22 -5.21 -1.45 -19.85
C GLU A 22 -4.41 -0.98 -18.63
N ILE A 23 -3.57 -1.88 -18.08
CA ILE A 23 -2.70 -1.59 -16.96
C ILE A 23 -1.28 -1.41 -17.50
N GLN A 24 -0.74 -0.22 -17.31
CA GLN A 24 0.65 0.12 -17.59
C GLN A 24 1.51 -0.10 -16.34
N GLY A 25 2.81 -0.31 -16.51
CA GLY A 25 3.72 -0.58 -15.40
C GLY A 25 5.16 -0.19 -15.68
N ASP A 26 5.88 0.16 -14.61
CA ASP A 26 7.32 0.41 -14.61
C ASP A 26 7.93 -0.01 -13.27
N ALA A 27 9.24 -0.15 -13.20
CA ALA A 27 9.97 -0.36 -11.97
C ALA A 27 11.41 0.16 -12.09
N VAL A 28 11.89 0.83 -11.03
CA VAL A 28 13.23 1.39 -10.98
C VAL A 28 14.11 0.54 -10.08
N PHE A 29 15.26 0.12 -10.61
CA PHE A 29 16.22 -0.73 -9.92
C PHE A 29 17.62 -0.12 -9.88
N SER A 30 18.43 -0.57 -8.93
CA SER A 30 19.88 -0.35 -8.92
C SER A 30 20.61 -1.59 -8.39
N GLN A 31 21.94 -1.59 -8.50
CA GLN A 31 22.81 -2.63 -7.94
C GLN A 31 23.63 -2.04 -6.80
N PHE A 32 23.74 -2.78 -5.70
CA PHE A 32 24.73 -2.53 -4.66
C PHE A 32 25.55 -3.81 -4.44
N GLY A 33 26.74 -3.85 -5.05
CA GLY A 33 27.52 -5.07 -5.17
C GLY A 33 26.72 -6.15 -5.90
N ARG A 34 26.44 -7.27 -5.20
CA ARG A 34 25.65 -8.39 -5.74
C ARG A 34 24.14 -8.30 -5.50
N TRP A 35 23.67 -7.26 -4.82
CA TRP A 35 22.27 -7.15 -4.41
C TRP A 35 21.52 -6.20 -5.32
N THR A 36 20.40 -6.68 -5.84
CA THR A 36 19.46 -5.85 -6.61
C THR A 36 18.51 -5.13 -5.67
N LEU A 37 18.46 -3.81 -5.80
CA LEU A 37 17.59 -2.93 -5.04
C LEU A 37 16.47 -2.43 -5.95
N ARG A 38 15.21 -2.56 -5.55
CA ARG A 38 14.05 -1.96 -6.21
C ARG A 38 13.62 -0.73 -5.44
N HIS A 39 13.75 0.41 -6.09
CA HIS A 39 13.42 1.72 -5.55
C HIS A 39 11.91 1.96 -5.55
N ARG A 40 11.26 1.63 -6.67
CA ARG A 40 9.81 1.67 -6.79
C ARG A 40 9.30 0.69 -7.84
N LEU A 41 8.02 0.37 -7.75
CA LEU A 41 7.25 -0.33 -8.78
C LEU A 41 5.92 0.38 -8.96
N ASP A 42 5.61 0.71 -10.21
CA ASP A 42 4.46 1.52 -10.57
C ASP A 42 3.47 0.67 -11.36
N ARG A 43 2.17 0.84 -11.08
CA ARG A 43 1.07 0.36 -11.94
C ARG A 43 0.03 1.46 -12.07
N TRP A 44 -0.44 1.72 -13.28
CA TRP A 44 -1.46 2.74 -13.51
C TRP A 44 -2.35 2.40 -14.70
N TRP A 45 -3.54 2.98 -14.71
CA TRP A 45 -4.58 2.75 -15.73
C TRP A 45 -5.22 4.08 -16.18
N GLY A 46 -4.53 5.20 -15.92
CA GLY A 46 -4.92 6.55 -16.31
C GLY A 46 -3.97 7.60 -15.72
N ASP A 47 -4.21 8.85 -16.06
CA ASP A 47 -3.34 9.99 -15.68
C ASP A 47 -3.72 10.63 -14.32
N GLY A 48 -4.72 10.07 -13.63
CA GLY A 48 -5.19 10.57 -12.36
C GLY A 48 -4.30 10.22 -11.16
N PRO A 49 -4.78 10.51 -9.93
CA PRO A 49 -3.98 10.39 -8.73
C PRO A 49 -3.61 8.94 -8.39
N ARG A 50 -2.46 8.74 -7.73
CA ARG A 50 -1.94 7.42 -7.37
C ARG A 50 -1.80 7.24 -5.86
N ALA A 51 -1.96 6.00 -5.41
CA ALA A 51 -1.61 5.62 -4.04
C ALA A 51 -0.10 5.37 -3.91
N LEU A 52 0.53 5.81 -2.83
CA LEU A 52 1.85 5.36 -2.43
C LEU A 52 1.72 4.26 -1.39
N ILE A 53 2.30 3.10 -1.63
CA ILE A 53 2.16 1.92 -0.78
C ILE A 53 3.54 1.50 -0.28
N CYS A 54 3.80 1.64 1.02
CA CYS A 54 5.01 1.16 1.67
C CYS A 54 4.77 -0.18 2.36
N MET A 55 5.49 -1.22 1.94
CA MET A 55 5.34 -2.56 2.50
C MET A 55 6.66 -3.34 2.53
N MET A 56 6.71 -4.39 3.33
CA MET A 56 7.75 -5.43 3.22
C MET A 56 7.35 -6.30 2.03
N ASN A 57 7.88 -6.03 0.84
CA ASN A 57 7.45 -6.70 -0.37
C ASN A 57 8.47 -7.73 -0.87
N PRO A 58 8.39 -9.00 -0.41
CA PRO A 58 9.20 -10.05 -0.98
C PRO A 58 8.63 -10.48 -2.35
N SER A 59 8.68 -9.58 -3.32
CA SER A 59 8.06 -9.70 -4.63
C SER A 59 9.12 -9.58 -5.71
N ARG A 60 9.04 -10.44 -6.72
CA ARG A 60 9.89 -10.39 -7.92
C ARG A 60 9.25 -9.63 -9.08
N ALA A 61 8.13 -8.95 -8.82
CA ALA A 61 7.51 -8.10 -9.83
C ALA A 61 8.47 -6.99 -10.26
N GLY A 62 8.42 -6.65 -11.54
CA GLY A 62 9.29 -5.68 -12.18
C GLY A 62 8.53 -4.83 -13.17
N THR A 63 9.22 -4.36 -14.20
CA THR A 63 8.65 -3.45 -15.20
C THR A 63 7.43 -4.04 -15.88
N SER A 64 7.50 -5.29 -16.33
CA SER A 64 6.46 -5.93 -17.16
C SER A 64 5.80 -7.16 -16.54
N ASN A 65 6.33 -7.68 -15.42
CA ASN A 65 5.81 -8.89 -14.78
C ASN A 65 5.13 -8.59 -13.44
N ASP A 66 3.93 -9.14 -13.28
CA ASP A 66 3.16 -9.10 -12.04
C ASP A 66 3.33 -10.41 -11.25
N ASP A 67 3.09 -10.32 -9.95
CA ASP A 67 3.02 -11.47 -9.06
C ASP A 67 1.73 -11.42 -8.21
N PRO A 68 1.45 -12.43 -7.37
CA PRO A 68 0.23 -12.45 -6.57
C PRO A 68 0.03 -11.22 -5.68
N THR A 69 1.12 -10.56 -5.25
CA THR A 69 1.05 -9.32 -4.47
C THR A 69 0.57 -8.17 -5.34
N ILE A 70 1.11 -8.01 -6.55
CA ILE A 70 0.68 -6.94 -7.46
C ILE A 70 -0.79 -7.12 -7.86
N HIS A 71 -1.22 -8.34 -8.20
CA HIS A 71 -2.64 -8.61 -8.47
C HIS A 71 -3.53 -8.33 -7.26
N ARG A 72 -3.03 -8.56 -6.04
CA ARG A 72 -3.75 -8.22 -4.82
C ARG A 72 -3.89 -6.71 -4.65
N LEU A 73 -2.82 -5.96 -4.91
CA LEU A 73 -2.82 -4.50 -4.82
C LEU A 73 -3.75 -3.88 -5.85
N LEU A 74 -3.70 -4.33 -7.10
CA LEU A 74 -4.64 -3.90 -8.16
C LEU A 74 -6.10 -3.96 -7.71
N ARG A 75 -6.51 -5.06 -7.06
CA ARG A 75 -7.87 -5.18 -6.50
C ARG A 75 -8.14 -4.23 -5.32
N LEU A 76 -7.18 -4.05 -4.42
CA LEU A 76 -7.36 -3.19 -3.25
C LEU A 76 -7.41 -1.70 -3.60
N THR A 77 -6.73 -1.32 -4.67
CA THR A 77 -6.60 0.06 -5.17
C THR A 77 -7.53 0.38 -6.34
N ASP A 78 -8.36 -0.55 -6.81
CA ASP A 78 -9.38 -0.27 -7.82
C ASP A 78 -10.50 0.58 -7.21
N ARG A 79 -10.24 1.89 -7.14
CA ARG A 79 -11.13 2.89 -6.54
C ARG A 79 -11.39 4.01 -7.55
N PRO A 80 -12.58 4.62 -7.56
CA PRO A 80 -12.92 5.70 -8.48
C PRO A 80 -11.97 6.92 -8.41
N HIS A 81 -11.34 7.17 -7.26
CA HIS A 81 -10.44 8.31 -7.03
C HIS A 81 -8.96 7.98 -7.29
N LEU A 82 -8.64 6.75 -7.72
CA LEU A 82 -7.28 6.32 -8.03
C LEU A 82 -7.15 5.91 -9.49
N SER A 83 -6.03 6.28 -10.10
CA SER A 83 -5.61 5.86 -11.44
C SER A 83 -4.33 5.01 -11.41
N GLY A 84 -3.87 4.62 -10.24
CA GLY A 84 -2.69 3.78 -10.09
C GLY A 84 -2.16 3.68 -8.67
N PHE A 85 -1.03 3.02 -8.53
CA PHE A 85 -0.24 3.00 -7.32
C PHE A 85 1.27 2.91 -7.62
N THR A 86 2.05 3.38 -6.66
CA THR A 86 3.49 3.20 -6.57
C THR A 86 3.79 2.40 -5.31
N VAL A 87 4.49 1.28 -5.44
CA VAL A 87 4.99 0.47 -4.33
C VAL A 87 6.43 0.86 -4.04
N VAL A 88 6.70 1.13 -2.77
CA VAL A 88 8.05 1.26 -2.22
C VAL A 88 8.26 0.18 -1.16
N ASN A 89 9.47 -0.35 -1.09
CA ASN A 89 9.80 -1.34 -0.08
C ASN A 89 10.29 -0.64 1.20
N PHE A 90 9.96 -1.20 2.35
CA PHE A 90 10.50 -0.78 3.65
C PHE A 90 12.05 -0.74 3.65
N GLU A 91 12.65 -1.74 2.99
CA GLU A 91 14.04 -1.77 2.57
C GLU A 91 14.08 -2.16 1.09
N PRO A 92 14.89 -1.50 0.25
CA PRO A 92 14.78 -1.63 -1.19
C PRO A 92 15.28 -2.97 -1.73
N TYR A 93 15.92 -3.81 -0.92
CA TYR A 93 16.39 -5.12 -1.38
C TYR A 93 15.25 -6.02 -1.85
N VAL A 94 15.42 -6.62 -3.02
CA VAL A 94 14.45 -7.57 -3.60
C VAL A 94 14.80 -8.98 -3.15
N ALA A 95 13.87 -9.62 -2.45
CA ALA A 95 13.95 -11.04 -2.14
C ALA A 95 12.57 -11.67 -2.29
N ALA A 96 12.46 -12.99 -2.49
CA ALA A 96 11.15 -13.67 -2.52
C ALA A 96 10.76 -14.26 -1.15
N ASP A 97 11.74 -14.44 -0.26
CA ASP A 97 11.52 -14.94 1.10
C ASP A 97 11.83 -13.82 2.11
N PRO A 98 10.91 -13.50 3.05
CA PRO A 98 11.21 -12.62 4.18
C PRO A 98 12.46 -13.02 4.99
N ALA A 99 12.82 -14.29 5.03
CA ALA A 99 14.06 -14.76 5.66
C ALA A 99 15.31 -14.24 4.95
N ASP A 100 15.28 -14.10 3.63
CA ASP A 100 16.41 -13.59 2.86
C ASP A 100 16.57 -12.08 3.02
N LEU A 101 15.48 -11.33 3.22
CA LEU A 101 15.55 -9.92 3.65
C LEU A 101 16.31 -9.78 4.97
N ARG A 102 15.99 -10.64 5.96
CA ARG A 102 16.69 -10.63 7.26
C ARG A 102 18.17 -10.98 7.11
N LYS A 103 18.48 -12.06 6.40
CA LYS A 103 19.88 -12.47 6.14
C LYS A 103 20.66 -11.38 5.41
N TRP A 104 20.05 -10.73 4.43
CA TRP A 104 20.66 -9.61 3.73
C TRP A 104 20.97 -8.46 4.69
N ARG A 105 19.98 -8.02 5.47
CA ARG A 105 20.15 -6.94 6.46
C ARG A 105 21.28 -7.26 7.44
N ASP A 106 21.30 -8.47 7.99
CA ASP A 106 22.34 -8.89 8.93
C ASP A 106 23.72 -8.94 8.26
N ALA A 107 23.79 -9.40 7.01
CA ALA A 107 25.04 -9.47 6.26
C ALA A 107 25.59 -8.08 5.92
N ILE A 108 24.75 -7.19 5.37
CA ILE A 108 25.18 -5.86 4.95
C ILE A 108 25.49 -4.96 6.14
N THR A 109 24.72 -5.02 7.22
CA THR A 109 24.98 -4.22 8.43
C THR A 109 26.31 -4.60 9.06
N ARG A 110 26.68 -5.89 9.04
CA ARG A 110 27.96 -6.36 9.58
C ARG A 110 29.15 -6.05 8.66
N LYS A 111 28.99 -6.25 7.35
CA LYS A 111 30.10 -6.16 6.38
C LYS A 111 30.31 -4.75 5.82
N GLN A 112 29.24 -3.99 5.65
CA GLN A 112 29.22 -2.68 5.00
C GLN A 112 28.19 -1.73 5.65
N PRO A 113 28.37 -1.37 6.94
CA PRO A 113 27.39 -0.56 7.68
C PRO A 113 27.13 0.82 7.05
N SER A 114 28.16 1.48 6.50
CA SER A 114 28.02 2.75 5.78
C SER A 114 27.21 2.58 4.48
N GLY A 115 27.43 1.50 3.75
CA GLY A 115 26.66 1.13 2.56
C GLY A 115 25.18 0.91 2.89
N TYR A 116 24.89 0.18 3.96
CA TYR A 116 23.52 0.00 4.45
C TYR A 116 22.86 1.34 4.83
N ALA A 117 23.57 2.20 5.55
CA ALA A 117 23.07 3.53 5.91
C ALA A 117 22.77 4.39 4.67
N SER A 118 23.64 4.37 3.66
CA SER A 118 23.44 5.07 2.38
C SER A 118 22.20 4.56 1.64
N ILE A 119 22.03 3.24 1.53
CA ILE A 119 20.84 2.61 0.93
C ILE A 119 19.57 3.05 1.65
N CYS A 120 19.55 2.99 2.98
CA CYS A 120 18.40 3.41 3.77
C CYS A 120 18.09 4.90 3.61
N SER A 121 19.11 5.77 3.58
CA SER A 121 18.94 7.21 3.38
C SER A 121 18.38 7.53 1.99
N ALA A 122 18.92 6.91 0.95
CA ALA A 122 18.42 7.07 -0.43
C ALA A 122 16.97 6.59 -0.57
N ASN A 123 16.63 5.46 0.08
CA ASN A 123 15.26 4.97 0.12
C ASN A 123 14.31 5.97 0.80
N LEU A 124 14.71 6.54 1.94
CA LEU A 124 13.90 7.53 2.66
C LEU A 124 13.67 8.81 1.84
N ALA A 125 14.71 9.32 1.16
CA ALA A 125 14.58 10.49 0.30
C ALA A 125 13.62 10.25 -0.86
N LEU A 126 13.72 9.10 -1.52
CA LEU A 126 12.79 8.68 -2.58
C LEU A 126 11.36 8.57 -2.05
N ILE A 127 11.16 7.89 -0.93
CA ILE A 127 9.84 7.71 -0.31
C ILE A 127 9.20 9.07 -0.03
N ARG A 128 9.97 10.02 0.52
CA ARG A 128 9.47 11.36 0.82
C ARG A 128 9.03 12.11 -0.44
N GLY A 129 9.84 12.11 -1.49
CA GLY A 129 9.49 12.75 -2.76
C GLY A 129 8.26 12.12 -3.44
N LEU A 130 8.13 10.79 -3.37
CA LEU A 130 6.92 10.11 -3.85
C LEU A 130 5.71 10.44 -2.97
N ALA A 131 5.90 10.59 -1.65
CA ALA A 131 4.83 10.91 -0.74
C ALA A 131 4.25 12.30 -1.04
N GLU A 132 5.04 13.29 -1.46
CA GLU A 132 4.56 14.65 -1.78
C GLU A 132 3.45 14.69 -2.84
N THR A 133 3.46 13.75 -3.78
CA THR A 133 2.51 13.71 -4.90
C THR A 133 1.42 12.64 -4.76
N ALA A 134 1.51 11.80 -3.72
CA ALA A 134 0.58 10.71 -3.50
C ALA A 134 -0.79 11.22 -3.01
N ALA A 135 -1.87 10.73 -3.62
CA ALA A 135 -3.23 11.02 -3.14
C ALA A 135 -3.52 10.36 -1.79
N ILE A 136 -2.97 9.17 -1.59
CA ILE A 136 -3.10 8.41 -0.35
C ILE A 136 -1.79 7.68 -0.04
N ARG A 137 -1.41 7.66 1.24
CA ARG A 137 -0.16 7.05 1.75
C ARG A 137 -0.53 5.82 2.56
N ILE A 138 -0.29 4.63 2.02
CA ILE A 138 -0.69 3.37 2.62
C ILE A 138 0.54 2.65 3.17
N ILE A 139 0.50 2.25 4.43
CA ILE A 139 1.48 1.33 5.03
C ILE A 139 0.88 -0.07 5.14
N ALA A 140 1.66 -1.10 4.80
CA ALA A 140 1.14 -2.47 4.67
C ALA A 140 2.19 -3.56 4.93
N TRP A 141 3.03 -3.41 5.94
CA TRP A 141 4.14 -4.35 6.22
C TRP A 141 3.81 -5.52 7.16
N GLY A 142 2.63 -5.58 7.78
CA GLY A 142 2.27 -6.66 8.69
C GLY A 142 3.24 -6.79 9.87
N LYS A 143 3.49 -8.03 10.31
CA LYS A 143 4.48 -8.34 11.35
C LYS A 143 5.93 -8.41 10.81
N LEU A 144 6.14 -8.14 9.52
CA LEU A 144 7.45 -8.32 8.88
C LEU A 144 8.41 -7.16 9.14
N ALA A 145 7.89 -5.94 9.36
CA ALA A 145 8.73 -4.79 9.69
C ALA A 145 9.07 -4.79 11.20
N PRO A 146 10.34 -4.92 11.58
CA PRO A 146 10.72 -4.91 12.99
C PRO A 146 10.55 -3.51 13.60
N PRO A 147 10.36 -3.41 14.93
CA PRO A 147 10.26 -2.13 15.64
C PRO A 147 11.62 -1.48 15.85
N VAL A 148 12.30 -1.13 14.75
CA VAL A 148 13.63 -0.49 14.75
C VAL A 148 13.51 1.00 14.42
N PRO A 149 14.52 1.84 14.75
CA PRO A 149 14.50 3.28 14.43
C PRO A 149 14.22 3.59 12.96
N HIS A 150 14.62 2.70 12.04
CA HIS A 150 14.31 2.84 10.61
C HIS A 150 12.80 2.86 10.31
N ARG A 151 11.98 2.12 11.08
CA ARG A 151 10.52 2.13 10.92
C ARG A 151 9.94 3.52 11.20
N THR A 152 10.42 4.20 12.23
CA THR A 152 10.01 5.57 12.53
C THR A 152 10.36 6.53 11.40
N LYS A 153 11.56 6.38 10.81
CA LYS A 153 11.98 7.19 9.66
C LYS A 153 11.10 6.96 8.43
N ILE A 154 10.72 5.70 8.17
CA ILE A 154 9.79 5.36 7.07
C ILE A 154 8.43 6.02 7.32
N LEU A 155 7.91 5.96 8.55
CA LEU A 155 6.65 6.61 8.91
C LEU A 155 6.73 8.13 8.68
N GLN A 156 7.81 8.77 9.13
CA GLN A 156 8.06 10.21 8.91
C GLN A 156 8.17 10.56 7.42
N ALA A 157 8.89 9.77 6.62
CA ALA A 157 9.02 10.01 5.19
C ALA A 157 7.66 9.85 4.48
N MET A 158 6.90 8.80 4.82
CA MET A 158 5.57 8.55 4.26
C MET A 158 4.56 9.65 4.64
N SER A 159 4.57 10.12 5.89
CA SER A 159 3.64 11.14 6.38
C SER A 159 4.11 12.58 6.13
N ILE A 160 5.29 12.75 5.53
CA ILE A 160 5.96 14.04 5.35
C ILE A 160 5.99 14.77 6.70
N ASP A 161 6.63 14.14 7.68
CA ASP A 161 6.75 14.61 9.07
C ASP A 161 5.39 14.94 9.72
N ALA A 162 4.44 14.03 9.55
CA ALA A 162 3.08 14.11 10.08
C ALA A 162 2.20 15.25 9.52
N THR A 163 2.58 15.84 8.38
CA THR A 163 1.70 16.77 7.65
C THR A 163 0.59 16.06 6.88
N HIS A 164 0.74 14.75 6.65
CA HIS A 164 -0.25 13.93 5.95
C HIS A 164 -0.58 12.66 6.72
N ASP A 165 -1.84 12.25 6.60
CA ASP A 165 -2.33 11.01 7.18
C ASP A 165 -1.70 9.77 6.55
N LEU A 166 -1.51 8.75 7.38
CA LEU A 166 -1.16 7.41 6.95
C LEU A 166 -2.39 6.52 6.98
N CYS A 167 -2.59 5.72 5.95
CA CYS A 167 -3.66 4.74 5.85
C CYS A 167 -3.10 3.32 5.90
N ALA A 168 -3.98 2.34 6.12
CA ALA A 168 -3.69 0.93 5.95
C ALA A 168 -4.86 0.25 5.25
N PHE A 169 -4.61 -0.86 4.54
CA PHE A 169 -5.70 -1.70 4.01
C PHE A 169 -6.52 -2.42 5.12
N GLY A 170 -6.10 -2.25 6.37
CA GLY A 170 -6.72 -2.78 7.56
C GLY A 170 -5.68 -2.91 8.66
N VAL A 171 -6.15 -3.00 9.90
CA VAL A 171 -5.28 -3.11 11.08
C VAL A 171 -5.51 -4.44 11.80
N THR A 172 -4.45 -4.99 12.39
CA THR A 172 -4.55 -6.09 13.35
C THR A 172 -4.97 -5.57 14.72
N GLN A 173 -5.35 -6.47 15.63
CA GLN A 173 -5.77 -6.12 16.99
C GLN A 173 -4.70 -5.36 17.79
N ASP A 174 -3.43 -5.58 17.48
CA ASP A 174 -2.28 -4.87 18.07
C ASP A 174 -1.98 -3.52 17.37
N GLY A 175 -2.82 -3.09 16.42
CA GLY A 175 -2.67 -1.86 15.66
C GLY A 175 -1.66 -1.92 14.50
N SER A 176 -1.06 -3.08 14.22
CA SER A 176 -0.15 -3.20 13.07
C SER A 176 -0.91 -3.13 11.74
N PRO A 177 -0.36 -2.47 10.71
CA PRO A 177 -0.99 -2.45 9.39
C PRO A 177 -0.92 -3.84 8.74
N LYS A 178 -2.06 -4.36 8.26
CA LYS A 178 -2.11 -5.68 7.61
C LYS A 178 -1.30 -5.68 6.31
N HIS A 179 -0.60 -6.78 6.06
CA HIS A 179 0.05 -7.03 4.77
C HIS A 179 -1.01 -7.42 3.70
N PRO A 180 -0.88 -7.01 2.42
CA PRO A 180 -1.88 -7.31 1.39
C PRO A 180 -2.15 -8.81 1.22
N MET A 181 -1.10 -9.61 1.37
CA MET A 181 -1.14 -11.08 1.27
C MET A 181 -1.51 -11.79 2.60
N ALA A 182 -2.04 -11.09 3.60
CA ALA A 182 -2.57 -11.74 4.80
C ALA A 182 -3.66 -12.77 4.43
N ARG A 183 -3.65 -13.93 5.11
CA ARG A 183 -4.51 -15.09 4.80
C ARG A 183 -5.51 -15.39 5.93
N GLY A 184 -6.47 -16.27 5.64
CA GLY A 184 -7.47 -16.72 6.60
C GLY A 184 -8.28 -15.57 7.20
N ARG A 185 -8.50 -15.59 8.51
CA ARG A 185 -9.22 -14.53 9.26
C ARG A 185 -8.59 -13.13 9.16
N HIS A 186 -7.34 -13.05 8.71
CA HIS A 186 -6.63 -11.78 8.54
C HIS A 186 -6.68 -11.26 7.10
N ARG A 187 -7.22 -12.03 6.15
CA ARG A 187 -7.40 -11.60 4.76
C ARG A 187 -8.20 -10.30 4.73
N ILE A 188 -7.69 -9.33 3.99
CA ILE A 188 -8.40 -8.08 3.72
C ILE A 188 -9.51 -8.40 2.69
N PRO A 189 -10.77 -7.97 2.85
CA PRO A 189 -11.79 -8.08 1.81
C PRO A 189 -11.43 -7.26 0.57
N ASP A 190 -11.90 -7.66 -0.62
CA ASP A 190 -11.54 -6.94 -1.85
C ASP A 190 -12.16 -5.54 -1.90
N ALA A 191 -13.37 -5.39 -1.37
CA ALA A 191 -14.07 -4.11 -1.27
C ALA A 191 -13.61 -3.22 -0.09
N ALA A 192 -12.71 -3.69 0.79
CA ALA A 192 -12.36 -2.96 2.01
C ALA A 192 -11.65 -1.65 1.70
N GLU A 193 -12.23 -0.51 2.04
CA GLU A 193 -11.58 0.80 1.91
C GLU A 193 -10.34 0.91 2.81
N PRO A 194 -9.28 1.63 2.39
CA PRO A 194 -8.20 2.00 3.28
C PRO A 194 -8.74 2.76 4.50
N VAL A 195 -8.24 2.40 5.68
CA VAL A 195 -8.59 3.05 6.96
C VAL A 195 -7.45 3.95 7.41
N LEU A 196 -7.78 5.03 8.13
CA LEU A 196 -6.77 5.84 8.81
C LEU A 196 -5.98 4.95 9.77
N TRP A 197 -4.65 4.99 9.67
CA TRP A 197 -3.77 4.26 10.54
C TRP A 197 -3.27 5.17 11.65
N MET A 198 -3.56 4.78 12.89
CA MET A 198 -3.01 5.40 14.08
C MET A 198 -2.01 4.43 14.72
N PRO A 199 -0.85 4.91 15.20
CA PRO A 199 0.02 4.12 16.05
C PRO A 199 -0.79 3.58 17.24
N ALA A 200 -0.61 2.30 17.58
CA ALA A 200 -1.20 1.76 18.79
C ALA A 200 -0.77 2.60 20.00
N ILE A 201 -1.75 3.23 20.65
CA ILE A 201 -1.53 3.96 21.89
C ILE A 201 -1.14 2.91 22.95
N PRO A 202 0.01 3.06 23.64
CA PRO A 202 0.38 2.19 24.73
C PRO A 202 -0.78 2.09 25.75
N PRO A 203 -1.03 0.94 26.38
CA PRO A 203 -2.19 0.76 27.28
C PRO A 203 -2.32 1.84 28.37
N ARG A 204 -1.22 2.47 28.76
CA ARG A 204 -1.15 3.55 29.75
C ARG A 204 -1.81 4.87 29.34
N LEU A 205 -2.18 5.04 28.07
CA LEU A 205 -2.74 6.28 27.51
C LEU A 205 -4.12 6.06 26.85
N ARG A 206 -4.74 4.88 27.04
CA ARG A 206 -6.00 4.48 26.36
C ARG A 206 -7.27 5.20 26.85
N ASN A 207 -7.25 5.82 28.02
CA ASN A 207 -8.47 6.34 28.65
C ASN A 207 -8.94 7.71 28.13
N ASP A 208 -8.16 8.38 27.27
CA ASP A 208 -8.42 9.79 26.89
C ASP A 208 -8.75 10.00 25.40
N VAL A 209 -9.00 8.94 24.61
CA VAL A 209 -9.19 9.09 23.15
C VAL A 209 -10.57 8.61 22.68
N PRO A 210 -11.38 9.48 22.03
CA PRO A 210 -12.67 9.08 21.44
C PRO A 210 -12.49 8.13 20.25
N ALA A 211 -13.52 7.32 19.97
CA ALA A 211 -13.52 6.29 18.93
C ALA A 211 -13.15 6.82 17.53
N GLN A 212 -12.51 5.96 16.72
CA GLN A 212 -11.98 6.33 15.40
C GLN A 212 -13.08 6.87 14.47
N PRO A 213 -12.91 8.06 13.86
CA PRO A 213 -13.80 8.54 12.83
C PRO A 213 -13.54 7.79 11.51
N SER A 214 -14.62 7.37 10.84
CA SER A 214 -14.57 6.92 9.45
C SER A 214 -14.36 8.12 8.53
N LEU A 215 -13.49 8.00 7.53
CA LEU A 215 -13.32 9.02 6.49
C LEU A 215 -14.59 9.11 5.62
N ALA A 216 -15.49 10.04 5.95
CA ALA A 216 -16.47 10.53 4.99
C ALA A 216 -15.74 11.49 4.04
N VAL A 217 -15.52 11.06 2.80
CA VAL A 217 -15.05 11.94 1.74
C VAL A 217 -16.14 12.96 1.46
N ASN A 218 -15.94 14.21 1.90
CA ASN A 218 -16.81 15.31 1.50
C ASN A 218 -16.62 15.56 0.00
N ALA A 219 -17.61 15.12 -0.79
CA ALA A 219 -17.77 15.60 -2.15
C ALA A 219 -18.23 17.06 -2.09
N SER A 220 -17.29 17.99 -2.29
CA SER A 220 -17.61 19.39 -2.53
C SER A 220 -18.50 19.51 -3.76
N ARG A 221 -19.77 19.86 -3.57
CA ARG A 221 -20.60 20.43 -4.64
C ARG A 221 -20.20 21.88 -4.81
N SER A 222 -19.53 22.19 -5.92
CA SER A 222 -19.39 23.56 -6.42
C SER A 222 -20.53 23.81 -7.40
N HIS A 223 -21.29 24.87 -7.08
CA HIS A 223 -22.24 25.68 -7.87
C HIS A 223 -23.10 25.01 -8.95
#